data_AF-A0A2D4NYH3-F1
#
_entry.id   AF-A0A2D4NYH3-F1
#
_cell.length_a   1.000
_cell.length_b   1.000
_cell.length_c   1.000
_cell.angle_alpha   90.00
_cell.angle_beta   90.00
_cell.angle_gamma   90.00
#
_symmetry.space_group_name_H-M   'P 1'
#
loop_
_entity.id
_entity.type
_entity.pdbx_description
1 polymer ?
#
loop_
_entity_poly.entity_id
_entity_poly.type
_entity_poly.pdbx_seq_one_letter_code
_entity_poly.pdbx_strand_id
1 'polypeptide(L)'
;RVEVAFESGSVPDRPDRLLADTLTRELDKHVATFERRFEETFGLSRKGFSGQEQHFAQALLSNMLGGMGYFYGPSLVESPHTEAPQLYPAGALFTAVPSRSFFPRGFLWDEGFHQLLLARWDPALSQEVIAHWFDLMNVEGWIPREQILGDEALAKVPLEFVVQHSEAGNPPTFFLVLQQLLGQGAVGQDYLRRIYPRLQSWYGWYNLTQVGTLPYTFRWRGRDRDTQLFLNPKTLTSGLDDYPRASHPSEDERHLDLRCWMAVASAVMAEVATRVGE
;
A
#
# COMPACT_ATOMS: atom_id res chain seq x y z
N ARG A 1 -26.14 19.89 -20.24
CA ARG A 1 -24.82 19.72 -19.60
C ARG A 1 -24.78 20.66 -18.41
N VAL A 2 -24.43 20.17 -17.22
CA VAL A 2 -24.19 21.02 -16.04
C VAL A 2 -22.69 21.03 -15.82
N GLU A 3 -22.12 22.21 -15.59
CA GLU A 3 -20.69 22.39 -15.32
C GLU A 3 -20.53 23.08 -13.96
N VAL A 4 -19.56 22.59 -13.18
CA VAL A 4 -19.19 23.17 -11.87
C VAL A 4 -17.74 23.58 -11.98
N ALA A 5 -17.44 24.86 -11.77
CA ALA A 5 -16.09 25.40 -11.81
C ALA A 5 -15.61 25.81 -10.42
N PHE A 6 -14.36 25.49 -10.13
CA PHE A 6 -13.64 25.99 -8.96
C PHE A 6 -12.65 27.08 -9.38
N GLU A 7 -12.67 28.22 -8.69
CA GLU A 7 -11.93 29.41 -9.07
C GLU A 7 -11.17 30.01 -7.87
N SER A 8 -9.87 29.74 -7.75
CA SER A 8 -9.01 30.32 -6.71
C SER A 8 -8.83 31.85 -6.85
N GLY A 9 -9.15 32.60 -5.80
CA GLY A 9 -8.99 34.07 -5.78
C GLY A 9 -7.55 34.57 -5.92
N SER A 10 -6.55 33.69 -5.78
CA SER A 10 -5.13 34.01 -6.03
C SER A 10 -4.78 34.23 -7.50
N VAL A 11 -5.69 33.87 -8.42
CA VAL A 11 -5.54 34.09 -9.87
C VAL A 11 -6.47 35.23 -10.29
N PRO A 12 -5.96 36.48 -10.37
CA PRO A 12 -6.78 37.67 -10.55
C PRO A 12 -7.29 37.87 -11.98
N ASP A 13 -6.54 37.43 -12.99
CA ASP A 13 -6.91 37.53 -14.40
C ASP A 13 -7.16 36.14 -14.99
N ARG A 14 -8.28 35.98 -15.70
CA ARG A 14 -8.82 34.70 -16.18
C ARG A 14 -9.41 34.88 -17.58
N PRO A 15 -8.59 35.20 -18.59
CA PRO A 15 -9.08 35.42 -19.95
C PRO A 15 -9.77 34.17 -20.51
N ASP A 16 -9.30 32.97 -20.12
CA ASP A 16 -9.82 31.69 -20.58
C ASP A 16 -10.38 30.85 -19.43
N ARG A 17 -11.61 31.16 -18.99
CA ARG A 17 -12.30 30.33 -17.99
C ARG A 17 -12.49 28.92 -18.54
N LEU A 18 -12.20 27.90 -17.72
CA LEU A 18 -12.31 26.48 -18.07
C LEU A 18 -13.76 25.99 -18.03
N LEU A 19 -14.57 26.51 -18.95
CA LEU A 19 -16.00 26.21 -19.11
C LEU A 19 -16.34 26.04 -20.60
N ALA A 20 -17.49 25.43 -20.89
CA ALA A 20 -18.08 25.28 -22.21
C ALA A 20 -17.07 24.77 -23.27
N ASP A 21 -16.84 25.55 -24.33
CA ASP A 21 -15.95 25.18 -25.44
C ASP A 21 -14.49 25.09 -25.00
N THR A 22 -14.05 25.94 -24.08
CA THR A 22 -12.69 25.88 -23.53
C THR A 22 -12.49 24.59 -22.75
N LEU A 23 -13.45 24.20 -21.91
CA LEU A 23 -13.42 22.91 -21.20
C LEU A 23 -13.41 21.74 -22.20
N THR A 24 -14.23 21.77 -23.24
CA THR A 24 -14.30 20.70 -24.24
C THR A 24 -12.98 20.53 -24.98
N ARG A 25 -12.36 21.63 -25.43
CA ARG A 25 -11.04 21.59 -26.09
C ARG A 25 -9.94 21.05 -25.18
N GLU A 26 -9.91 21.47 -23.91
CA GLU A 26 -8.91 20.95 -22.97
C GLU A 26 -9.13 19.47 -22.64
N LEU A 27 -10.39 19.01 -22.52
CA LEU A 27 -10.70 17.58 -22.34
C LEU A 27 -10.16 16.74 -23.50
N ASP A 28 -10.47 17.10 -24.74
CA ASP A 28 -9.99 16.36 -25.93
C ASP A 28 -8.46 16.29 -25.98
N LYS A 29 -7.80 17.42 -25.67
CA LYS A 29 -6.34 17.50 -25.58
C LYS A 29 -5.76 16.61 -24.47
N HIS A 30 -6.38 16.58 -23.30
CA HIS A 30 -5.93 15.76 -22.18
C HIS A 30 -6.16 14.26 -22.43
N VAL A 31 -7.27 13.88 -23.06
CA VAL A 31 -7.53 12.50 -23.50
C VAL A 31 -6.45 12.04 -24.48
N ALA A 32 -6.18 12.81 -25.54
CA ALA A 32 -5.14 12.47 -26.51
C ALA A 32 -3.74 12.40 -25.86
N THR A 33 -3.45 13.28 -24.89
CA THR A 33 -2.19 13.25 -24.14
C THR A 33 -2.07 12.00 -23.27
N PHE A 34 -3.16 11.61 -22.60
CA PHE A 34 -3.21 10.38 -21.80
C PHE A 34 -2.98 9.15 -22.66
N GLU A 35 -3.69 9.01 -23.78
CA GLU A 35 -3.57 7.86 -24.69
C GLU A 35 -2.14 7.71 -25.22
N ARG A 36 -1.52 8.83 -25.62
CA ARG A 36 -0.12 8.85 -26.07
C ARG A 36 0.83 8.44 -24.95
N ARG A 37 0.73 9.03 -23.75
CA ARG A 37 1.59 8.67 -22.60
C ARG A 37 1.39 7.20 -22.21
N PHE A 38 0.16 6.69 -22.30
CA PHE A 38 -0.16 5.29 -22.02
C PHE A 38 0.58 4.35 -22.96
N GLU A 39 0.54 4.60 -24.27
CA GLU A 39 1.30 3.78 -25.21
C GLU A 39 2.82 3.96 -25.04
N GLU A 40 3.32 5.17 -24.75
CA GLU A 40 4.73 5.41 -24.44
C GLU A 40 5.19 4.60 -23.20
N THR A 41 4.34 4.46 -22.20
CA THR A 41 4.65 3.78 -20.92
C THR A 41 4.55 2.26 -21.03
N PHE A 42 3.48 1.75 -21.63
CA PHE A 42 3.15 0.32 -21.62
C PHE A 42 3.45 -0.38 -22.95
N GLY A 43 3.49 0.35 -24.07
CA GLY A 43 3.84 -0.17 -25.39
C GLY A 43 2.95 -1.33 -25.86
N LEU A 44 1.65 -1.31 -25.54
CA LEU A 44 0.77 -2.45 -25.76
C LEU A 44 0.48 -2.66 -27.24
N SER A 45 0.36 -1.59 -28.02
CA SER A 45 0.22 -1.72 -29.48
C SER A 45 1.45 -2.40 -30.08
N ARG A 46 2.66 -1.98 -29.68
CA ARG A 46 3.92 -2.57 -30.15
C ARG A 46 4.10 -4.03 -29.73
N LYS A 47 3.48 -4.44 -28.62
CA LYS A 47 3.46 -5.83 -28.13
C LYS A 47 2.42 -6.72 -28.82
N GLY A 48 1.62 -6.17 -29.74
CA GLY A 48 0.65 -6.92 -30.53
C GLY A 48 -0.73 -7.08 -29.87
N PHE A 49 -1.03 -6.33 -28.80
CA PHE A 49 -2.36 -6.35 -28.19
C PHE A 49 -3.39 -5.63 -29.08
N SER A 50 -4.59 -6.18 -29.15
CA SER A 50 -5.72 -5.61 -29.89
C SER A 50 -6.19 -4.27 -29.31
N GLY A 51 -6.95 -3.50 -30.10
CA GLY A 51 -7.52 -2.23 -29.62
C GLY A 51 -8.45 -2.41 -28.41
N GLN A 52 -9.16 -3.54 -28.31
CA GLN A 52 -10.02 -3.85 -27.17
C GLN A 52 -9.20 -4.11 -25.90
N GLU A 53 -8.11 -4.86 -25.99
CA GLU A 53 -7.21 -5.13 -24.86
C GLU A 53 -6.50 -3.85 -24.39
N GLN A 54 -6.11 -2.98 -25.33
CA GLN A 54 -5.52 -1.68 -25.00
C GLN A 54 -6.52 -0.78 -24.26
N HIS A 55 -7.77 -0.69 -24.75
CA HIS A 55 -8.83 0.08 -24.09
C HIS A 55 -9.15 -0.48 -22.70
N PHE A 56 -9.21 -1.80 -22.55
CA PHE A 56 -9.38 -2.46 -21.25
C PHE A 56 -8.24 -2.10 -20.29
N ALA A 57 -6.98 -2.12 -20.74
CA ALA A 57 -5.83 -1.77 -19.91
C ALA A 57 -5.82 -0.28 -19.51
N GLN A 58 -6.25 0.64 -20.39
CA GLN A 58 -6.45 2.05 -20.05
C GLN A 58 -7.50 2.23 -18.97
N ALA A 59 -8.60 1.47 -19.03
CA ALA A 59 -9.63 1.48 -18.01
C ALA A 59 -9.13 0.93 -16.67
N LEU A 60 -8.29 -0.11 -16.65
CA LEU A 60 -7.68 -0.64 -15.43
C LEU A 60 -6.80 0.39 -14.73
N LEU A 61 -5.88 1.04 -15.46
CA LEU A 61 -5.02 2.08 -14.90
C LEU A 61 -5.84 3.28 -14.39
N SER A 62 -6.81 3.74 -15.20
CA SER A 62 -7.68 4.86 -14.84
C SER A 62 -8.49 4.57 -13.57
N ASN A 63 -8.99 3.35 -13.40
CA ASN A 63 -9.70 2.95 -12.18
C ASN A 63 -8.76 2.86 -10.97
N MET A 64 -7.52 2.39 -11.15
CA MET A 64 -6.53 2.35 -10.07
C MET A 64 -6.18 3.77 -9.59
N LEU A 65 -5.87 4.68 -10.51
CA LEU A 65 -5.62 6.10 -10.21
C LEU A 65 -6.85 6.77 -9.58
N GLY A 66 -8.04 6.52 -10.15
CA GLY A 66 -9.30 7.07 -9.64
C GLY A 66 -9.78 6.46 -8.32
N GLY A 67 -9.14 5.40 -7.85
CA GLY A 67 -9.34 4.82 -6.52
C GLY A 67 -8.45 5.42 -5.44
N MET A 68 -7.45 6.23 -5.81
CA MET A 68 -6.58 6.88 -4.83
C MET A 68 -7.35 7.91 -4.00
N GLY A 69 -7.05 7.94 -2.70
CA GLY A 69 -7.70 8.81 -1.74
C GLY A 69 -6.72 9.42 -0.75
N TYR A 70 -7.15 10.49 -0.10
CA TYR A 70 -6.46 11.11 1.03
C TYR A 70 -7.33 10.94 2.28
N PHE A 71 -6.77 10.33 3.32
CA PHE A 71 -7.44 10.02 4.57
C PHE A 71 -6.71 10.68 5.74
N TYR A 72 -7.44 11.06 6.78
CA TYR A 72 -6.85 11.69 7.96
C TYR A 72 -7.60 11.29 9.23
N GLY A 73 -6.86 10.91 10.27
CA GLY A 73 -7.43 10.55 11.56
C GLY A 73 -6.51 9.67 12.38
N PRO A 74 -6.90 9.35 13.63
CA PRO A 74 -6.19 8.40 14.46
C PRO A 74 -6.55 6.95 14.11
N SER A 75 -5.62 6.02 14.32
CA SER A 75 -5.91 4.58 14.33
C SER A 75 -6.19 4.11 15.76
N LEU A 76 -7.11 3.15 15.94
CA LEU A 76 -7.32 2.47 17.21
C LEU A 76 -6.43 1.24 17.27
N VAL A 77 -5.47 1.23 18.20
CA VAL A 77 -4.40 0.21 18.26
C VAL A 77 -4.33 -0.42 19.63
N GLU A 78 -4.13 -1.73 19.68
CA GLU A 78 -3.81 -2.48 20.89
C GLU A 78 -2.40 -3.09 20.78
N SER A 79 -1.62 -2.96 21.84
CA SER A 79 -0.28 -3.53 21.94
C SER A 79 -0.13 -4.46 23.13
N PRO A 80 0.88 -5.35 23.14
CA PRO A 80 1.22 -6.17 24.30
C PRO A 80 1.55 -5.35 25.56
N HIS A 81 1.81 -4.05 25.39
CA HIS A 81 2.23 -3.13 26.45
C HIS A 81 1.08 -2.25 26.96
N THR A 82 -0.14 -2.43 26.45
CA THR A 82 -1.31 -1.61 26.78
C THR A 82 -2.43 -2.48 27.35
N GLU A 83 -3.12 -1.98 28.38
CA GLU A 83 -4.24 -2.70 29.02
C GLU A 83 -5.55 -2.67 28.20
N ALA A 84 -5.67 -1.72 27.26
CA ALA A 84 -6.83 -1.56 26.40
C ALA A 84 -6.42 -0.86 25.09
N PRO A 85 -7.24 -0.96 24.01
CA PRO A 85 -7.01 -0.24 22.77
C PRO A 85 -6.89 1.28 22.98
N GLN A 86 -5.91 1.90 22.33
CA GLN A 86 -5.62 3.33 22.42
C GLN A 86 -5.65 3.99 21.05
N LEU A 87 -6.08 5.25 21.01
CA LEU A 87 -5.95 6.06 19.81
C LEU A 87 -4.49 6.49 19.63
N TYR A 88 -3.90 6.13 18.50
CA TYR A 88 -2.62 6.67 18.07
C TYR A 88 -2.76 8.14 17.63
N PRO A 89 -1.66 8.90 17.57
CA PRO A 89 -1.68 10.24 16.99
C PRO A 89 -2.32 10.24 15.60
N ALA A 90 -3.10 11.28 15.30
CA ALA A 90 -3.71 11.41 13.99
C ALA A 90 -2.64 11.54 12.89
N GLY A 91 -2.81 10.78 11.82
CA GLY A 91 -1.92 10.76 10.67
C GLY A 91 -2.67 10.95 9.37
N ALA A 92 -1.94 11.34 8.33
CA ALA A 92 -2.44 11.47 6.97
C ALA A 92 -1.99 10.29 6.11
N LEU A 93 -2.90 9.76 5.28
CA LEU A 93 -2.60 8.69 4.35
C LEU A 93 -3.07 9.05 2.95
N PHE A 94 -2.14 9.16 2.01
CA PHE A 94 -2.42 9.20 0.59
C PHE A 94 -2.12 7.82 -0.02
N THR A 95 -3.14 7.13 -0.52
CA THR A 95 -3.02 5.70 -0.90
C THR A 95 -4.05 5.29 -1.95
N ALA A 96 -3.76 4.23 -2.72
CA ALA A 96 -4.80 3.50 -3.44
C ALA A 96 -5.65 2.66 -2.48
N VAL A 97 -6.82 2.20 -2.97
CA VAL A 97 -7.75 1.37 -2.19
C VAL A 97 -8.14 0.13 -2.99
N PRO A 98 -8.30 -1.06 -2.36
CA PRO A 98 -8.61 -2.29 -3.08
C PRO A 98 -9.96 -2.23 -3.82
N SER A 99 -10.94 -1.54 -3.24
CA SER A 99 -12.26 -1.36 -3.83
C SER A 99 -12.94 -0.12 -3.31
N ARG A 100 -13.35 0.78 -4.21
CA ARG A 100 -14.13 1.98 -3.87
C ARG A 100 -15.45 1.67 -3.18
N SER A 101 -16.04 0.49 -3.44
CA SER A 101 -17.35 0.11 -2.92
C SER A 101 -17.29 -0.63 -1.59
N PHE A 102 -16.30 -1.53 -1.42
CA PHE A 102 -16.23 -2.42 -0.27
C PHE A 102 -15.10 -2.08 0.70
N PHE A 103 -13.99 -1.56 0.17
CA PHE A 103 -12.75 -1.34 0.91
C PHE A 103 -12.19 0.06 0.63
N PRO A 104 -12.92 1.16 0.92
CA PRO A 104 -12.47 2.52 0.60
C PRO A 104 -11.45 3.04 1.64
N ARG A 105 -10.37 2.28 1.86
CA ARG A 105 -9.34 2.55 2.87
C ARG A 105 -8.04 1.82 2.51
N GLY A 106 -6.95 2.20 3.19
CA GLY A 106 -5.63 1.61 2.93
C GLY A 106 -5.49 0.20 3.51
N PHE A 107 -4.93 -0.71 2.72
CA PHE A 107 -4.49 -2.04 3.17
C PHE A 107 -3.02 -2.23 2.83
N LEU A 108 -2.20 -2.56 3.84
CA LEU A 108 -0.75 -2.48 3.76
C LEU A 108 -0.18 -3.38 2.66
N TRP A 109 -0.58 -4.66 2.63
CA TRP A 109 -0.04 -5.59 1.63
C TRP A 109 -0.62 -5.35 0.23
N ASP A 110 -1.91 -5.00 0.10
CA ASP A 110 -2.53 -4.64 -1.18
C ASP A 110 -1.79 -3.47 -1.84
N GLU A 111 -1.37 -2.47 -1.05
CA GLU A 111 -0.76 -1.26 -1.58
C GLU A 111 0.53 -1.54 -2.35
N GLY A 112 1.35 -2.50 -1.90
CA GLY A 112 2.52 -2.88 -2.69
C GLY A 112 2.15 -3.37 -4.10
N PHE A 113 1.04 -4.10 -4.26
CA PHE A 113 0.59 -4.53 -5.58
C PHE A 113 -0.02 -3.39 -6.41
N HIS A 114 -0.76 -2.47 -5.78
CA HIS A 114 -1.23 -1.25 -6.44
C HIS A 114 -0.05 -0.45 -7.01
N GLN A 115 0.99 -0.27 -6.19
CA GLN A 115 2.15 0.52 -6.55
C GLN A 115 3.06 -0.16 -7.57
N LEU A 116 3.05 -1.49 -7.73
CA LEU A 116 3.73 -2.13 -8.86
C LEU A 116 3.20 -1.63 -10.22
N LEU A 117 1.90 -1.37 -10.33
CA LEU A 117 1.30 -0.76 -11.52
C LEU A 117 1.56 0.76 -11.56
N LEU A 118 1.23 1.46 -10.47
CA LEU A 118 1.29 2.92 -10.44
C LEU A 118 2.70 3.47 -10.60
N ALA A 119 3.72 2.79 -10.06
CA ALA A 119 5.12 3.20 -10.22
C ALA A 119 5.60 3.11 -11.67
N ARG A 120 4.97 2.29 -12.53
CA ARG A 120 5.27 2.28 -13.97
C ARG A 120 4.74 3.54 -14.66
N TRP A 121 3.64 4.09 -14.18
CA TRP A 121 3.02 5.29 -14.71
C TRP A 121 3.67 6.55 -14.14
N ASP A 122 3.82 6.62 -12.82
CA ASP A 122 4.32 7.78 -12.09
C ASP A 122 5.14 7.34 -10.85
N PRO A 123 6.46 7.17 -11.00
CA PRO A 123 7.33 6.78 -9.88
C PRO A 123 7.37 7.78 -8.72
N ALA A 124 7.13 9.07 -8.98
CA ALA A 124 7.14 10.10 -7.95
C ALA A 124 5.88 9.99 -7.09
N LEU A 125 4.72 9.75 -7.70
CA LEU A 125 3.47 9.45 -7.01
C LEU A 125 3.63 8.24 -6.06
N SER A 126 4.25 7.16 -6.53
CA SER A 126 4.50 5.99 -5.69
C SER A 126 5.45 6.28 -4.52
N GLN A 127 6.44 7.15 -4.70
CA GLN A 127 7.34 7.58 -3.63
C GLN A 127 6.60 8.34 -2.52
N GLU A 128 5.64 9.20 -2.88
CA GLU A 128 4.77 9.91 -1.94
C GLU A 128 3.87 8.95 -1.17
N VAL A 129 3.24 7.99 -1.86
CA VAL A 129 2.40 6.97 -1.22
C VAL A 129 3.20 6.17 -0.18
N ILE A 130 4.39 5.67 -0.58
CA ILE A 130 5.26 4.92 0.34
C ILE A 130 5.62 5.81 1.54
N ALA A 131 5.97 7.07 1.33
CA ALA A 131 6.30 7.98 2.43
C ALA A 131 5.13 8.12 3.42
N HIS A 132 3.91 8.36 2.92
CA HIS A 132 2.70 8.42 3.75
C HIS A 132 2.45 7.15 4.57
N TRP A 133 2.63 5.97 3.99
CA TRP A 133 2.49 4.71 4.72
C TRP A 133 3.54 4.56 5.84
N PHE A 134 4.78 4.95 5.56
CA PHE A 134 5.88 4.86 6.52
C PHE A 134 5.84 5.95 7.61
N ASP A 135 5.10 7.05 7.39
CA ASP A 135 4.82 8.07 8.41
C ASP A 135 3.81 7.59 9.47
N LEU A 136 3.00 6.56 9.16
CA LEU A 136 2.07 5.92 10.11
C LEU A 136 2.73 4.83 10.98
N MET A 137 4.04 4.66 10.83
CA MET A 137 4.82 3.70 11.60
C MET A 137 4.93 4.11 13.08
N ASN A 138 4.74 3.14 13.97
CA ASN A 138 4.94 3.35 15.40
C ASN A 138 6.44 3.31 15.78
N VAL A 139 6.73 3.60 17.05
CA VAL A 139 8.11 3.64 17.56
C VAL A 139 8.85 2.29 17.51
N GLU A 140 8.12 1.17 17.39
CA GLU A 140 8.68 -0.18 17.30
C GLU A 140 8.97 -0.60 15.85
N GLY A 141 8.56 0.22 14.88
CA GLY A 141 8.67 -0.11 13.46
C GLY A 141 7.44 -0.81 12.87
N TRP A 142 6.32 -0.89 13.59
CA TRP A 142 5.08 -1.50 13.10
C TRP A 142 4.20 -0.50 12.35
N ILE A 143 3.48 -0.98 11.32
CA ILE A 143 2.48 -0.22 10.57
C ILE A 143 1.16 -1.03 10.60
N PRO A 144 0.02 -0.41 10.97
CA PRO A 144 -1.27 -1.10 10.92
C PRO A 144 -1.58 -1.65 9.52
N ARG A 145 -2.01 -2.92 9.46
CA ARG A 145 -2.34 -3.61 8.20
C ARG A 145 -3.53 -2.99 7.48
N GLU A 146 -4.47 -2.41 8.23
CA GLU A 146 -5.69 -1.80 7.72
C GLU A 146 -5.84 -0.40 8.33
N GLN A 147 -5.90 0.62 7.46
CA GLN A 147 -5.84 2.02 7.85
C GLN A 147 -7.24 2.64 7.87
N ILE A 148 -7.87 2.63 9.04
CA ILE A 148 -9.23 3.12 9.26
C ILE A 148 -9.16 4.53 9.85
N LEU A 149 -8.99 5.53 8.97
CA LEU A 149 -8.72 6.92 9.39
C LEU A 149 -9.94 7.81 9.10
N GLY A 150 -10.59 8.26 10.17
CA GLY A 150 -11.76 9.16 10.11
C GLY A 150 -13.10 8.44 9.98
N ASP A 151 -14.18 9.20 10.15
CA ASP A 151 -15.54 8.67 10.31
C ASP A 151 -16.06 7.95 9.06
N GLU A 152 -15.70 8.42 7.87
CA GLU A 152 -16.13 7.82 6.60
C GLU A 152 -15.55 6.40 6.42
N ALA A 153 -14.28 6.21 6.80
CA ALA A 153 -13.64 4.90 6.78
C ALA A 153 -14.26 3.99 7.84
N LEU A 154 -14.43 4.51 9.07
CA LEU A 154 -15.01 3.76 10.20
C LEU A 154 -16.43 3.25 9.89
N ALA A 155 -17.25 4.05 9.20
CA ALA A 155 -18.62 3.67 8.83
C ALA A 155 -18.72 2.46 7.88
N LYS A 156 -17.61 2.00 7.30
CA LYS A 156 -17.54 0.86 6.39
C LYS A 156 -16.86 -0.37 7.00
N VAL A 157 -16.56 -0.36 8.30
CA VAL A 157 -15.87 -1.45 8.99
C VAL A 157 -16.73 -1.97 10.15
N PRO A 158 -17.00 -3.29 10.22
CA PRO A 158 -17.54 -3.91 11.42
C PRO A 158 -16.65 -3.64 12.65
N LEU A 159 -17.27 -3.43 13.82
CA LEU A 159 -16.57 -2.96 15.03
C LEU A 159 -15.44 -3.92 15.47
N GLU A 160 -15.61 -5.22 15.24
CA GLU A 160 -14.63 -6.25 15.56
C GLU A 160 -13.33 -6.15 14.76
N PHE A 161 -13.30 -5.44 13.63
CA PHE A 161 -12.10 -5.24 12.80
C PHE A 161 -11.48 -3.84 12.94
N VAL A 162 -12.05 -2.98 13.77
CA VAL A 162 -11.56 -1.60 13.95
C VAL A 162 -10.23 -1.59 14.70
N VAL A 163 -10.12 -2.36 15.78
CA VAL A 163 -8.90 -2.44 16.59
C VAL A 163 -7.80 -3.14 15.78
N GLN A 164 -6.66 -2.46 15.64
CA GLN A 164 -5.48 -3.02 15.02
C GLN A 164 -4.51 -3.52 16.09
N HIS A 165 -4.04 -4.76 15.98
CA HIS A 165 -3.12 -5.35 16.96
C HIS A 165 -1.67 -5.22 16.49
N SER A 166 -0.81 -4.60 17.30
CA SER A 166 0.60 -4.33 16.93
C SER A 166 1.51 -5.56 16.85
N GLU A 167 1.06 -6.73 17.31
CA GLU A 167 1.76 -8.00 17.08
C GLU A 167 1.47 -8.60 15.69
N ALA A 168 0.41 -8.12 15.04
CA ALA A 168 -0.07 -8.62 13.77
C ALA A 168 0.79 -8.08 12.61
N GLY A 169 1.52 -9.00 11.95
CA GLY A 169 2.24 -8.67 10.72
C GLY A 169 1.34 -8.66 9.48
N ASN A 170 1.92 -8.23 8.35
CA ASN A 170 1.32 -8.38 7.03
C ASN A 170 2.42 -8.62 5.98
N PRO A 171 2.16 -9.17 4.79
CA PRO A 171 3.21 -9.29 3.78
C PRO A 171 3.85 -7.93 3.45
N PRO A 172 5.18 -7.78 3.53
CA PRO A 172 5.86 -6.51 3.35
C PRO A 172 6.06 -6.18 1.86
N THR A 173 4.96 -6.06 1.12
CA THR A 173 4.94 -5.96 -0.35
C THR A 173 5.58 -4.69 -0.89
N PHE A 174 5.75 -3.63 -0.08
CA PHE A 174 6.54 -2.45 -0.46
C PHE A 174 7.99 -2.77 -0.85
N PHE A 175 8.58 -3.87 -0.36
CA PHE A 175 9.90 -4.28 -0.84
C PHE A 175 9.90 -4.67 -2.33
N LEU A 176 8.79 -5.19 -2.87
CA LEU A 176 8.65 -5.44 -4.32
C LEU A 176 8.65 -4.13 -5.11
N VAL A 177 7.95 -3.12 -4.59
CA VAL A 177 7.87 -1.79 -5.22
C VAL A 177 9.23 -1.12 -5.21
N LEU A 178 9.92 -1.15 -4.06
CA LEU A 178 11.28 -0.62 -3.93
C LEU A 178 12.23 -1.32 -4.89
N GLN A 179 12.19 -2.66 -4.98
CA GLN A 179 12.98 -3.40 -5.96
C GLN A 179 12.71 -2.94 -7.40
N GLN A 180 11.43 -2.78 -7.77
CA GLN A 180 11.04 -2.27 -9.09
C GLN A 180 11.58 -0.86 -9.35
N LEU A 181 11.39 0.06 -8.40
CA LEU A 181 11.83 1.46 -8.53
C LEU A 181 13.36 1.58 -8.60
N LEU A 182 14.09 0.78 -7.80
CA LEU A 182 15.55 0.72 -7.81
C LEU A 182 16.08 0.19 -9.15
N GLY A 183 15.47 -0.87 -9.69
CA GLY A 183 15.81 -1.43 -11.00
C GLY A 183 15.52 -0.49 -12.17
N GLN A 184 14.54 0.41 -12.03
CA GLN A 184 14.23 1.45 -13.01
C GLN A 184 15.12 2.69 -12.89
N GLY A 185 15.93 2.79 -11.84
CA GLY A 185 16.67 4.03 -11.53
C GLY A 185 15.75 5.20 -11.19
N ALA A 186 14.52 4.92 -10.76
CA ALA A 186 13.48 5.92 -10.54
C ALA A 186 13.53 6.55 -9.13
N VAL A 187 14.49 6.12 -8.30
CA VAL A 187 14.69 6.63 -6.93
C VAL A 187 16.05 7.29 -6.82
N GLY A 188 16.05 8.56 -6.42
CA GLY A 188 17.26 9.31 -6.13
C GLY A 188 17.88 8.92 -4.78
N GLN A 189 19.19 9.15 -4.63
CA GLN A 189 19.88 8.88 -3.36
C GLN A 189 19.27 9.65 -2.17
N ASP A 190 18.79 10.87 -2.39
CA ASP A 190 18.22 11.69 -1.31
C ASP A 190 16.93 11.07 -0.75
N TYR A 191 16.08 10.52 -1.61
CA TYR A 191 14.90 9.77 -1.17
C TYR A 191 15.32 8.52 -0.39
N LEU A 192 16.27 7.74 -0.93
CA LEU A 192 16.77 6.53 -0.26
C LEU A 192 17.34 6.83 1.13
N ARG A 193 18.16 7.89 1.27
CA ARG A 193 18.71 8.30 2.58
C ARG A 193 17.62 8.67 3.59
N ARG A 194 16.55 9.33 3.14
CA ARG A 194 15.43 9.73 4.01
C ARG A 194 14.59 8.54 4.47
N ILE A 195 14.32 7.60 3.57
CA ILE A 195 13.45 6.46 3.88
C ILE A 195 14.20 5.30 4.55
N TYR A 196 15.51 5.17 4.35
CA TYR A 196 16.30 4.03 4.83
C TYR A 196 16.19 3.78 6.34
N PRO A 197 16.26 4.78 7.23
CA PRO A 197 16.07 4.54 8.67
C PRO A 197 14.70 3.94 9.00
N ARG A 198 13.64 4.38 8.31
CA ARG A 198 12.30 3.82 8.51
C ARG A 198 12.21 2.39 7.94
N LEU A 199 12.87 2.10 6.82
CA LEU A 199 12.97 0.74 6.29
C LEU A 199 13.71 -0.19 7.25
N GLN A 200 14.78 0.29 7.89
CA GLN A 200 15.49 -0.47 8.92
C GLN A 200 14.59 -0.79 10.11
N SER A 201 13.82 0.18 10.61
CA SER A 201 12.86 -0.04 11.69
C SER A 201 11.80 -1.07 11.31
N TRP A 202 11.19 -0.94 10.13
CA TRP A 202 10.17 -1.89 9.65
C TRP A 202 10.73 -3.30 9.45
N TYR A 203 11.89 -3.41 8.79
CA TYR A 203 12.58 -4.68 8.59
C TYR A 203 12.99 -5.32 9.93
N GLY A 204 13.50 -4.51 10.86
CA GLY A 204 13.85 -4.92 12.21
C GLY A 204 12.64 -5.45 12.98
N TRP A 205 11.50 -4.77 12.87
CA TRP A 205 10.26 -5.20 13.51
C TRP A 205 9.85 -6.62 13.11
N TYR A 206 9.90 -6.98 11.81
CA TYR A 206 9.61 -8.36 11.39
C TYR A 206 10.62 -9.37 11.95
N ASN A 207 11.91 -9.05 11.92
CA ASN A 207 12.96 -9.93 12.43
C ASN A 207 12.86 -10.17 13.94
N LEU A 208 12.33 -9.21 14.69
CA LEU A 208 12.15 -9.31 16.14
C LEU A 208 10.83 -9.99 16.50
N THR A 209 9.72 -9.57 15.89
CA THR A 209 8.38 -9.97 16.35
C THR A 209 7.86 -11.24 15.70
N GLN A 210 8.28 -11.55 14.46
CA GLN A 210 7.77 -12.68 13.69
C GLN A 210 8.74 -13.86 13.60
N VAL A 211 9.82 -13.85 14.41
CA VAL A 211 10.81 -14.94 14.48
C VAL A 211 10.17 -16.27 14.92
N GLY A 212 10.65 -17.39 14.37
CA GLY A 212 10.27 -18.74 14.79
C GLY A 212 11.15 -19.27 15.91
N THR A 213 10.89 -20.48 16.40
CA THR A 213 11.64 -21.09 17.51
C THR A 213 13.05 -21.55 17.15
N LEU A 214 13.37 -21.65 15.86
CA LEU A 214 14.68 -22.07 15.35
C LEU A 214 15.36 -20.97 14.51
N PRO A 215 16.69 -20.96 14.39
CA PRO A 215 17.42 -20.01 13.55
C PRO A 215 16.90 -19.97 12.11
N TYR A 216 16.77 -18.76 11.55
CA TYR A 216 16.30 -18.51 10.17
C TYR A 216 14.88 -19.00 9.86
N THR A 217 14.06 -19.20 10.90
CA THR A 217 12.65 -19.55 10.76
C THR A 217 11.77 -18.39 11.21
N PHE A 218 10.57 -18.33 10.65
CA PHE A 218 9.59 -17.28 10.92
C PHE A 218 8.19 -17.89 11.08
N ARG A 219 7.33 -17.20 11.83
CA ARG A 219 5.95 -17.62 12.12
C ARG A 219 5.05 -16.40 12.28
N TRP A 220 4.02 -16.32 11.46
CA TRP A 220 2.92 -15.37 11.63
C TRP A 220 2.29 -15.46 13.03
N ARG A 221 2.10 -14.30 13.68
CA ARG A 221 1.33 -14.16 14.92
C ARG A 221 -0.17 -14.01 14.64
N GLY A 222 -0.98 -14.18 15.69
CA GLY A 222 -2.43 -13.93 15.62
C GLY A 222 -3.26 -15.03 14.93
N ARG A 223 -2.73 -16.25 14.76
CA ARG A 223 -3.56 -17.40 14.37
C ARG A 223 -4.53 -17.72 15.50
N ASP A 224 -5.80 -17.97 15.13
CA ASP A 224 -6.78 -18.50 16.07
C ASP A 224 -6.32 -19.88 16.55
N ARG A 225 -6.61 -20.23 17.80
CA ARG A 225 -6.26 -21.53 18.39
C ARG A 225 -7.51 -22.41 18.61
N ASP A 226 -8.71 -21.88 18.39
CA ASP A 226 -9.95 -22.62 18.57
C ASP A 226 -10.21 -23.55 17.38
N THR A 227 -9.94 -24.85 17.61
CA THR A 227 -10.17 -25.93 16.65
C THR A 227 -11.61 -26.46 16.67
N GLN A 228 -12.48 -25.96 17.55
CA GLN A 228 -13.91 -26.33 17.57
C GLN A 228 -14.73 -25.46 16.63
N LEU A 229 -14.35 -24.18 16.47
CA LEU A 229 -15.01 -23.24 15.57
C LEU A 229 -14.56 -23.38 14.12
N PHE A 230 -13.31 -23.78 13.88
CA PHE A 230 -12.72 -23.82 12.54
C PHE A 230 -12.14 -25.21 12.21
N LEU A 231 -12.43 -25.70 11.00
CA LEU A 231 -11.79 -26.90 10.45
C LEU A 231 -10.26 -26.75 10.37
N ASN A 232 -9.80 -25.55 10.02
CA ASN A 232 -8.39 -25.13 10.10
C ASN A 232 -8.36 -23.67 10.57
N PRO A 233 -7.66 -23.35 11.67
CA PRO A 233 -7.64 -21.98 12.17
C PRO A 233 -7.01 -20.98 11.19
N LYS A 234 -7.64 -19.81 11.03
CA LYS A 234 -7.24 -18.80 10.03
C LYS A 234 -5.90 -18.15 10.34
N THR A 235 -5.29 -17.53 9.32
CA THR A 235 -4.03 -16.77 9.43
C THR A 235 -4.15 -15.42 8.70
N LEU A 236 -5.00 -14.54 9.23
CA LEU A 236 -5.33 -13.23 8.63
C LEU A 236 -4.10 -12.34 8.40
N THR A 237 -3.10 -12.47 9.26
CA THR A 237 -1.82 -11.75 9.17
C THR A 237 -1.04 -12.08 7.90
N SER A 238 -1.23 -13.26 7.32
CA SER A 238 -0.55 -13.63 6.08
C SER A 238 -1.15 -13.01 4.81
N GLY A 239 -2.35 -12.42 4.89
CA GLY A 239 -3.15 -12.02 3.72
C GLY A 239 -3.82 -13.20 2.99
N LEU A 240 -3.53 -14.43 3.40
CA LEU A 240 -4.12 -15.67 2.89
C LEU A 240 -4.96 -16.31 4.00
N ASP A 241 -6.10 -15.68 4.28
CA ASP A 241 -6.88 -15.87 5.50
C ASP A 241 -7.18 -17.34 5.85
N ASP A 242 -7.65 -18.12 4.89
CA ASP A 242 -8.10 -19.51 5.06
C ASP A 242 -7.21 -20.53 4.34
N TYR A 243 -6.04 -20.12 3.85
CA TYR A 243 -5.08 -21.04 3.26
C TYR A 243 -4.66 -22.08 4.33
N PRO A 244 -4.80 -23.39 4.05
CA PRO A 244 -4.64 -24.41 5.08
C PRO A 244 -3.20 -24.44 5.61
N ARG A 245 -3.08 -24.36 6.93
CA ARG A 245 -1.80 -24.51 7.67
C ARG A 245 -1.91 -25.69 8.64
N ALA A 246 -0.99 -25.79 9.61
CA ALA A 246 -1.08 -26.82 10.64
C ALA A 246 -2.46 -26.76 11.33
N SER A 247 -3.10 -27.93 11.49
CA SER A 247 -4.45 -28.06 12.04
C SER A 247 -4.54 -27.68 13.52
N HIS A 248 -3.44 -27.87 14.25
CA HIS A 248 -3.30 -27.51 15.66
C HIS A 248 -2.19 -26.46 15.75
N PRO A 249 -2.55 -25.16 15.78
CA PRO A 249 -1.58 -24.08 15.86
C PRO A 249 -0.70 -24.21 17.10
N SER A 250 0.59 -23.93 16.93
CA SER A 250 1.57 -24.03 18.02
C SER A 250 2.74 -23.10 17.79
N GLU A 251 3.56 -22.92 18.81
CA GLU A 251 4.76 -22.10 18.73
C GLU A 251 5.82 -22.69 17.78
N ASP A 252 5.76 -23.99 17.51
CA ASP A 252 6.70 -24.73 16.67
C ASP A 252 6.44 -24.60 15.16
N GLU A 253 5.38 -23.90 14.76
CA GLU A 253 5.07 -23.67 13.35
C GLU A 253 6.15 -22.86 12.64
N ARG A 254 6.33 -23.15 11.35
CA ARG A 254 7.30 -22.46 10.48
C ARG A 254 6.60 -22.11 9.17
N HIS A 255 6.41 -20.83 8.92
CA HIS A 255 5.63 -20.34 7.79
C HIS A 255 6.54 -20.01 6.60
N LEU A 256 6.45 -20.82 5.55
CA LEU A 256 7.28 -20.73 4.35
C LEU A 256 7.14 -19.37 3.66
N ASP A 257 5.92 -18.90 3.50
CA ASP A 257 5.58 -17.62 2.87
C ASP A 257 6.26 -16.45 3.58
N LEU A 258 6.18 -16.39 4.92
CA LEU A 258 6.83 -15.33 5.70
C LEU A 258 8.36 -15.39 5.57
N ARG A 259 8.94 -16.60 5.60
CA ARG A 259 10.39 -16.76 5.38
C ARG A 259 10.81 -16.24 4.01
N CYS A 260 10.02 -16.51 2.96
CA CYS A 260 10.28 -16.01 1.62
C CYS A 260 10.16 -14.48 1.54
N TRP A 261 9.16 -13.88 2.18
CA TRP A 261 9.04 -12.43 2.28
C TRP A 261 10.27 -11.79 2.93
N MET A 262 10.77 -12.37 4.01
CA MET A 262 11.96 -11.86 4.69
C MET A 262 13.23 -12.04 3.86
N ALA A 263 13.30 -13.07 3.01
CA ALA A 263 14.40 -13.22 2.05
C ALA A 263 14.40 -12.11 0.99
N VAL A 264 13.23 -11.80 0.42
CA VAL A 264 13.07 -10.68 -0.53
C VAL A 264 13.41 -9.35 0.13
N ALA A 265 12.86 -9.09 1.32
CA ALA A 265 13.14 -7.89 2.09
C ALA A 265 14.64 -7.71 2.37
N SER A 266 15.33 -8.79 2.75
CA SER A 266 16.78 -8.76 3.02
C SER A 266 17.60 -8.40 1.79
N ALA A 267 17.25 -8.93 0.61
CA ALA A 267 17.94 -8.60 -0.63
C ALA A 267 17.76 -7.11 -1.01
N VAL A 268 16.54 -6.58 -0.87
CA VAL A 268 16.25 -5.17 -1.14
C VAL A 268 16.94 -4.25 -0.13
N MET A 269 16.92 -4.60 1.16
CA MET A 269 17.63 -3.85 2.19
C MET A 269 19.14 -3.78 1.94
N ALA A 270 19.77 -4.86 1.50
CA ALA A 270 21.19 -4.89 1.15
C ALA A 270 21.51 -3.97 -0.04
N GLU A 271 20.64 -3.95 -1.06
CA GLU A 271 20.79 -3.06 -2.20
C GLU A 271 20.62 -1.58 -1.79
N VAL A 272 19.60 -1.26 -0.99
CA VAL A 272 19.39 0.11 -0.50
C VAL A 272 20.58 0.57 0.34
N ALA A 273 21.05 -0.25 1.29
CA ALA A 273 22.22 0.02 2.13
C ALA A 273 23.46 0.37 1.28
N THR A 274 23.76 -0.48 0.29
CA THR A 274 24.87 -0.26 -0.65
C THR A 274 24.74 1.09 -1.38
N ARG A 275 23.52 1.46 -1.82
CA ARG A 275 23.28 2.73 -2.54
C ARG A 275 23.36 3.96 -1.64
N VAL A 276 23.10 3.83 -0.34
CA VAL A 276 23.22 4.94 0.62
C VAL A 276 24.58 5.01 1.33
N GLY A 277 25.39 3.95 1.23
CA GLY A 277 26.74 3.90 1.79
C GLY A 277 26.83 3.29 3.19
N GLU A 278 25.91 2.39 3.54
CA GLU A 278 25.81 1.67 4.82
C GLU A 278 26.22 0.19 4.67
#